data_AF-A0AAW2TGT9-F1
#
_entry.id   AF-A0AAW2TGT9-F1
#
_cell.length_a   1.000
_cell.length_b   1.000
_cell.length_c   1.000
_cell.angle_alpha   90.00
_cell.angle_beta   90.00
_cell.angle_gamma   90.00
#
_symmetry.space_group_name_H-M   'P 1'
#
loop_
_entity.id
_entity.type
_entity.pdbx_description
1 polymer ?
#
loop_
_entity_poly.entity_id
_entity_poly.type
_entity_poly.pdbx_seq_one_letter_code
_entity_poly.pdbx_strand_id
1 'polypeptide(L)'
;MSTATLPQTTSLPSTSTPPPSPVPSHRNSTSFPSSNPLPPKKNSLSGTLPSFENMTSLEQIYLDNNGFTSVPNNFLLGLTNLQTFSISENIKLSPWQIPSYLTDSTNLVTFYASNASIVGYIPDIFGSFPNLQNLRLSYNDLNGSLPGSFSGSEIQNLWLNNQKRGLSGGIDVLANMAQLYQFPSGVQVTIGTTNSFCLDKPGPCDPQVTTLLEVAGALGYPMSLAESWQGNNACQDWRFINCDSQGRNVTVVNMGKQGFSGSISPALANLTSLRTLVLNDNNLTGVIPSVLTTLPQLQTFNVSNNNLSGPIPVFPPSVKFAYAGNLLLGKNISGGGGGGAGAPGGNPGSPDGSTSGSSKKSSSAGIIAGVIVAVVIFVGVLLFVSYKCYVKRRHKRFGRVEGSEQGKELVKPNVTNGLNGYAGVPSELQSQSSGDHSEIPVFEGGNVTISIQVLRQVTDKFQRR
;
A
#
# COMPACT_ATOMS: atom_id res chain seq x y z
N MET A 1 -48.38 -22.48 -70.16
CA MET A 1 -47.97 -22.79 -68.78
C MET A 1 -46.49 -22.44 -68.59
N SER A 2 -46.08 -21.20 -68.32
CA SER A 2 -46.60 -19.90 -68.76
C SER A 2 -45.50 -18.84 -68.57
N THR A 3 -44.97 -18.36 -69.71
CA THR A 3 -44.68 -16.95 -70.09
C THR A 3 -43.70 -16.13 -69.23
N ALA A 4 -42.50 -15.77 -69.75
CA ALA A 4 -42.19 -14.60 -70.62
C ALA A 4 -42.11 -13.28 -69.80
N THR A 5 -41.22 -12.30 -70.02
CA THR A 5 -40.88 -11.59 -71.27
C THR A 5 -39.74 -10.57 -71.00
N LEU A 6 -38.89 -10.28 -71.99
CA LEU A 6 -38.10 -9.02 -72.12
C LEU A 6 -38.99 -7.96 -72.83
N PRO A 7 -38.79 -6.62 -72.67
CA PRO A 7 -37.95 -5.91 -73.65
C PRO A 7 -37.24 -4.62 -73.15
N GLN A 8 -36.39 -4.09 -74.05
CA GLN A 8 -35.64 -2.82 -74.03
C GLN A 8 -36.55 -1.57 -74.03
N THR A 9 -36.04 -0.41 -73.56
CA THR A 9 -35.87 0.84 -74.35
C THR A 9 -35.20 2.03 -73.59
N THR A 10 -34.16 2.60 -74.22
CA THR A 10 -33.77 4.02 -74.43
C THR A 10 -33.57 5.08 -73.31
N SER A 11 -32.38 5.72 -73.39
CA SER A 11 -32.01 7.16 -73.28
C SER A 11 -31.89 7.94 -71.94
N LEU A 12 -30.63 8.22 -71.53
CA LEU A 12 -29.91 9.47 -71.11
C LEU A 12 -30.67 10.65 -70.42
N PRO A 13 -29.98 11.60 -69.73
CA PRO A 13 -28.81 11.52 -68.82
C PRO A 13 -28.97 12.35 -67.51
N SER A 14 -28.20 12.07 -66.45
CA SER A 14 -27.86 13.08 -65.43
C SER A 14 -26.65 12.66 -64.55
N THR A 15 -25.51 13.27 -64.90
CA THR A 15 -24.43 13.78 -64.03
C THR A 15 -24.28 13.26 -62.59
N SER A 16 -23.19 12.56 -62.29
CA SER A 16 -22.28 12.92 -61.18
C SER A 16 -20.95 12.15 -61.27
N THR A 17 -19.88 12.89 -60.95
CA THR A 17 -18.45 12.63 -61.12
C THR A 17 -17.86 11.58 -60.14
N PRO A 18 -16.69 10.98 -60.46
CA PRO A 18 -16.11 9.86 -59.71
C PRO A 18 -15.39 10.28 -58.41
N PRO A 19 -15.08 9.34 -57.49
CA PRO A 19 -14.42 9.65 -56.23
C PRO A 19 -12.89 9.80 -56.42
N PRO A 20 -12.23 10.72 -55.70
CA PRO A 20 -10.78 10.67 -55.56
C PRO A 20 -10.36 9.79 -54.37
N SER A 21 -9.46 8.83 -54.64
CA SER A 21 -8.64 8.15 -53.64
C SER A 21 -7.40 9.01 -53.25
N PRO A 22 -6.53 8.54 -52.35
CA PRO A 22 -6.24 9.10 -51.02
C PRO A 22 -5.04 10.07 -50.99
N VAL A 23 -4.94 10.90 -49.95
CA VAL A 23 -3.77 11.76 -49.67
C VAL A 23 -3.21 11.44 -48.27
N PRO A 24 -1.86 11.36 -48.11
CA PRO A 24 -1.19 10.62 -47.05
C PRO A 24 -0.85 11.47 -45.81
N SER A 25 -0.81 10.84 -44.63
CA SER A 25 -0.34 11.46 -43.40
C SER A 25 1.15 11.19 -43.15
N HIS A 26 2.00 12.11 -43.60
CA HIS A 26 3.28 12.38 -42.96
C HIS A 26 3.36 13.88 -42.61
N ARG A 27 3.25 14.20 -41.32
CA ARG A 27 4.00 15.29 -40.70
C ARG A 27 4.45 14.87 -39.31
N ASN A 28 5.77 14.81 -39.16
CA ASN A 28 6.45 14.86 -37.89
C ASN A 28 6.03 16.12 -37.12
N SER A 29 5.68 15.96 -35.84
CA SER A 29 5.77 17.02 -34.85
C SER A 29 6.22 16.40 -33.53
N THR A 30 7.50 16.58 -33.25
CA THR A 30 8.12 16.45 -31.94
C THR A 30 7.49 17.45 -30.97
N SER A 31 6.65 16.97 -30.05
CA SER A 31 6.38 17.64 -28.77
C SER A 31 5.65 16.65 -27.87
N PHE A 32 6.29 16.25 -26.76
CA PHE A 32 5.67 15.47 -25.69
C PHE A 32 4.42 16.19 -25.16
N PRO A 33 3.23 15.60 -25.18
CA PRO A 33 2.13 16.12 -24.40
C PRO A 33 2.31 15.65 -22.96
N SER A 34 2.31 16.61 -22.03
CA SER A 34 2.22 16.33 -20.60
C SER A 34 0.98 15.47 -20.34
N SER A 35 1.20 14.33 -19.69
CA SER A 35 0.16 13.40 -19.26
C SER A 35 -0.56 13.94 -18.02
N ASN A 36 -1.26 15.05 -18.16
CA ASN A 36 -2.26 15.46 -17.17
C ASN A 36 -3.60 14.85 -17.61
N PRO A 37 -4.14 13.82 -16.91
CA PRO A 37 -5.51 13.38 -17.16
C PRO A 37 -6.45 14.57 -16.91
N LEU A 38 -7.38 14.80 -17.84
CA LEU A 38 -8.48 15.73 -17.66
C LEU A 38 -9.11 15.51 -16.27
N PRO A 39 -9.48 16.55 -15.51
CA PRO A 39 -10.16 16.36 -14.25
C PRO A 39 -11.42 15.53 -14.50
N PRO A 40 -11.61 14.41 -13.77
CA PRO A 40 -12.67 13.47 -14.08
C PRO A 40 -14.01 14.15 -13.95
N LYS A 41 -14.82 14.05 -15.01
CA LYS A 41 -16.19 14.53 -15.01
C LYS A 41 -16.99 13.63 -14.08
N LYS A 42 -17.23 14.08 -12.85
CA LYS A 42 -18.08 13.38 -11.88
C LYS A 42 -19.49 13.26 -12.46
N ASN A 43 -19.88 12.05 -12.82
CA ASN A 43 -21.24 11.74 -13.22
C ASN A 43 -21.95 11.06 -12.04
N SER A 44 -23.27 11.22 -11.95
CA SER A 44 -24.07 10.62 -10.88
C SER A 44 -24.68 9.28 -11.30
N LEU A 45 -24.05 8.55 -12.23
CA LEU A 45 -24.54 7.23 -12.65
C LEU A 45 -24.45 6.25 -11.48
N SER A 46 -25.42 5.36 -11.34
CA SER A 46 -25.49 4.43 -10.20
C SER A 46 -26.16 3.12 -10.60
N GLY A 47 -26.17 2.15 -9.68
CA GLY A 47 -26.67 0.80 -9.93
C GLY A 47 -25.61 -0.12 -10.53
N THR A 48 -26.05 -1.20 -11.17
CA THR A 48 -25.16 -2.15 -11.84
C THR A 48 -24.55 -1.54 -13.10
N LEU A 49 -23.27 -1.79 -13.33
CA LEU A 49 -22.56 -1.39 -14.56
C LEU A 49 -23.18 -2.08 -15.80
N PRO A 50 -23.35 -1.41 -16.95
CA PRO A 50 -23.84 -2.05 -18.17
C PRO A 50 -22.86 -3.11 -18.69
N SER A 51 -23.36 -4.20 -19.28
CA SER A 51 -22.47 -5.12 -19.99
C SER A 51 -22.14 -4.58 -21.38
N PHE A 52 -20.87 -4.69 -21.79
CA PHE A 52 -20.39 -4.35 -23.14
C PHE A 52 -20.01 -5.59 -23.95
N GLU A 53 -20.52 -6.75 -23.55
CA GLU A 53 -20.19 -8.04 -24.17
C GLU A 53 -20.32 -7.99 -25.70
N ASN A 54 -19.28 -8.48 -26.39
CA ASN A 54 -19.17 -8.59 -27.85
C ASN A 54 -19.31 -7.28 -28.63
N MET A 55 -19.17 -6.12 -27.97
CA MET A 55 -19.08 -4.83 -28.66
C MET A 55 -17.69 -4.65 -29.28
N THR A 56 -17.37 -5.47 -30.29
CA THR A 56 -16.01 -5.60 -30.84
C THR A 56 -15.42 -4.30 -31.38
N SER A 57 -16.23 -3.32 -31.81
CA SER A 57 -15.76 -2.00 -32.27
C SER A 57 -15.42 -1.01 -31.15
N LEU A 58 -15.69 -1.35 -29.89
CA LEU A 58 -15.52 -0.44 -28.76
C LEU A 58 -14.05 -0.35 -28.35
N GLU A 59 -13.46 0.83 -28.49
CA GLU A 59 -12.04 1.06 -28.19
C GLU A 59 -11.80 1.65 -26.80
N GLN A 60 -12.72 2.47 -26.29
CA GLN A 60 -12.51 3.24 -25.07
C GLN A 60 -13.75 3.24 -24.19
N ILE A 61 -13.57 2.91 -22.91
CA ILE A 61 -14.60 2.91 -21.88
C ILE A 61 -14.10 3.75 -20.69
N TYR A 62 -14.81 4.83 -20.38
CA TYR A 62 -14.56 5.68 -19.21
C TYR A 62 -15.78 5.72 -18.30
N LEU A 63 -15.62 5.20 -17.09
CA LEU A 63 -16.66 5.02 -16.07
C LEU A 63 -16.23 5.62 -14.72
N ASP A 64 -15.14 6.38 -14.70
CA ASP A 64 -14.59 6.95 -13.47
C ASP A 64 -15.58 7.85 -12.74
N ASN A 65 -15.42 7.96 -11.43
CA ASN A 65 -16.13 8.94 -10.60
C ASN A 65 -17.66 8.84 -10.71
N ASN A 66 -18.18 7.62 -10.63
CA ASN A 66 -19.61 7.32 -10.58
C ASN A 66 -20.00 6.65 -9.24
N GLY A 67 -21.26 6.28 -9.11
CA GLY A 67 -21.85 5.59 -7.97
C GLY A 67 -22.30 4.17 -8.27
N PHE A 68 -21.60 3.46 -9.18
CA PHE A 68 -21.93 2.06 -9.49
C PHE A 68 -21.80 1.16 -8.25
N THR A 69 -22.67 0.15 -8.16
CA THR A 69 -22.78 -0.74 -6.98
C THR A 69 -22.32 -2.17 -7.26
N SER A 70 -22.24 -2.58 -8.53
CA SER A 70 -21.83 -3.94 -8.94
C SER A 70 -21.30 -3.97 -10.38
N VAL A 71 -20.43 -4.94 -10.66
CA VAL A 71 -19.86 -5.23 -11.98
C VAL A 71 -20.40 -6.59 -12.46
N PRO A 72 -21.04 -6.68 -13.64
CA PRO A 72 -21.45 -7.97 -14.22
C PRO A 72 -20.24 -8.86 -14.56
N ASN A 73 -20.38 -10.18 -14.44
CA ASN A 73 -19.27 -11.11 -14.69
C ASN A 73 -18.79 -11.20 -16.16
N ASN A 74 -19.55 -10.65 -17.12
CA ASN A 74 -19.29 -10.71 -18.56
C ASN A 74 -19.05 -9.32 -19.18
N PHE A 75 -18.93 -8.27 -18.36
CA PHE A 75 -19.03 -6.89 -18.81
C PHE A 75 -17.99 -6.43 -19.85
N LEU A 76 -16.86 -7.14 -20.00
CA LEU A 76 -15.81 -6.88 -21.01
C LEU A 76 -15.58 -8.06 -21.97
N LEU A 77 -16.41 -9.10 -21.91
CA LEU A 77 -16.19 -10.32 -22.70
C LEU A 77 -16.26 -10.02 -24.21
N GLY A 78 -15.28 -10.49 -25.00
CA GLY A 78 -15.28 -10.32 -26.46
C GLY A 78 -14.95 -8.91 -26.97
N LEU A 79 -14.45 -8.00 -26.13
CA LEU A 79 -14.04 -6.65 -26.51
C LEU A 79 -12.64 -6.62 -27.15
N THR A 80 -12.51 -7.11 -28.38
CA THR A 80 -11.21 -7.35 -29.02
C THR A 80 -10.45 -6.08 -29.44
N ASN A 81 -11.13 -4.94 -29.69
CA ASN A 81 -10.49 -3.67 -30.03
C ASN A 81 -10.33 -2.71 -28.84
N LEU A 82 -10.63 -3.15 -27.61
CA LEU A 82 -10.52 -2.30 -26.43
C LEU A 82 -9.07 -1.87 -26.20
N GLN A 83 -8.86 -0.56 -26.14
CA GLN A 83 -7.57 0.10 -25.87
C GLN A 83 -7.54 0.72 -24.48
N THR A 84 -8.66 1.28 -24.01
CA THR A 84 -8.74 1.95 -22.72
C THR A 84 -9.97 1.49 -21.93
N PHE A 85 -9.73 1.03 -20.72
CA PHE A 85 -10.77 0.80 -19.72
C PHE A 85 -10.45 1.55 -18.44
N SER A 86 -11.40 2.37 -17.97
CA SER A 86 -11.24 3.19 -16.77
C SER A 86 -12.52 3.17 -15.93
N ILE A 87 -12.42 2.77 -14.67
CA ILE A 87 -13.55 2.64 -13.71
C ILE A 87 -13.18 3.18 -12.31
N SER A 88 -12.13 3.99 -12.22
CA SER A 88 -11.60 4.45 -10.93
C SER A 88 -12.61 5.29 -10.15
N GLU A 89 -12.44 5.37 -8.83
CA GLU A 89 -13.29 6.19 -7.95
C GLU A 89 -14.78 5.78 -7.99
N ASN A 90 -15.05 4.48 -7.95
CA ASN A 90 -16.39 3.91 -7.80
C ASN A 90 -16.51 3.19 -6.45
N ILE A 91 -16.44 3.97 -5.37
CA ILE A 91 -16.31 3.49 -3.98
C ILE A 91 -17.47 2.64 -3.45
N LYS A 92 -18.61 2.63 -4.16
CA LYS A 92 -19.80 1.87 -3.78
C LYS A 92 -19.85 0.47 -4.43
N LEU A 93 -18.87 0.13 -5.27
CA LEU A 93 -18.80 -1.18 -5.88
C LEU A 93 -18.69 -2.28 -4.84
N SER A 94 -19.52 -3.30 -4.99
CA SER A 94 -19.33 -4.57 -4.31
C SER A 94 -18.01 -5.20 -4.76
N PRO A 95 -17.33 -5.98 -3.89
CA PRO A 95 -16.08 -6.66 -4.23
C PRO A 95 -16.15 -7.45 -5.53
N TRP A 96 -15.16 -7.29 -6.41
CA TRP A 96 -15.06 -8.03 -7.68
C TRP A 96 -13.60 -8.31 -8.04
N GLN A 97 -13.38 -9.20 -9.01
CA GLN A 97 -12.05 -9.64 -9.43
C GLN A 97 -11.76 -9.23 -10.87
N ILE A 98 -10.48 -8.99 -11.17
CA ILE A 98 -10.04 -8.73 -12.55
C ILE A 98 -10.25 -10.02 -13.37
N PRO A 99 -11.01 -9.98 -14.47
CA PRO A 99 -11.33 -11.17 -15.24
C PRO A 99 -10.14 -11.64 -16.08
N SER A 100 -9.88 -12.96 -16.10
CA SER A 100 -8.84 -13.55 -16.95
C SER A 100 -9.14 -13.44 -18.44
N TYR A 101 -10.42 -13.43 -18.84
CA TYR A 101 -10.84 -13.26 -20.23
C TYR A 101 -10.51 -11.87 -20.81
N LEU A 102 -10.02 -10.93 -19.99
CA LEU A 102 -9.52 -9.64 -20.49
C LEU A 102 -8.41 -9.81 -21.54
N THR A 103 -7.74 -10.97 -21.59
CA THR A 103 -6.78 -11.34 -22.64
C THR A 103 -7.32 -11.21 -24.06
N ASP A 104 -8.64 -11.24 -24.25
CA ASP A 104 -9.28 -11.02 -25.56
C ASP A 104 -9.02 -9.61 -26.11
N SER A 105 -8.81 -8.62 -25.22
CA SER A 105 -8.52 -7.23 -25.55
C SER A 105 -7.03 -7.03 -25.85
N THR A 106 -6.51 -7.64 -26.91
CA THR A 106 -5.07 -7.62 -27.25
C THR A 106 -4.51 -6.22 -27.56
N ASN A 107 -5.38 -5.26 -27.85
CA ASN A 107 -5.05 -3.86 -28.11
C ASN A 107 -5.01 -2.99 -26.84
N LEU A 108 -5.18 -3.57 -25.65
CA LEU A 108 -5.28 -2.82 -24.40
C LEU A 108 -3.99 -2.05 -24.10
N VAL A 109 -4.13 -0.73 -23.92
CA VAL A 109 -3.05 0.21 -23.59
C VAL A 109 -3.18 0.71 -22.14
N THR A 110 -4.42 0.91 -21.69
CA THR A 110 -4.72 1.51 -20.39
C THR A 110 -5.79 0.72 -19.64
N PHE A 111 -5.47 0.33 -18.40
CA PHE A 111 -6.40 -0.25 -17.45
C PHE A 111 -6.33 0.51 -16.11
N TYR A 112 -7.35 1.30 -15.82
CA TYR A 112 -7.46 2.09 -14.60
C TYR A 112 -8.67 1.64 -13.76
N ALA A 113 -8.39 1.14 -12.56
CA ALA A 113 -9.42 0.73 -11.62
C ALA A 113 -8.97 1.04 -10.18
N SER A 114 -8.46 2.26 -9.96
CA SER A 114 -8.07 2.69 -8.61
C SER A 114 -9.31 2.98 -7.76
N ASN A 115 -9.31 2.59 -6.49
CA ASN A 115 -10.45 2.80 -5.59
C ASN A 115 -11.77 2.25 -6.16
N ALA A 116 -11.72 0.99 -6.63
CA ALA A 116 -12.81 0.34 -7.36
C ALA A 116 -13.27 -0.99 -6.73
N SER A 117 -12.92 -1.27 -5.47
CA SER A 117 -13.34 -2.48 -4.73
C SER A 117 -12.83 -3.80 -5.35
N ILE A 118 -11.65 -3.79 -5.97
CA ILE A 118 -11.04 -5.02 -6.50
C ILE A 118 -10.51 -5.88 -5.35
N VAL A 119 -10.74 -7.18 -5.39
CA VAL A 119 -10.27 -8.16 -4.41
C VAL A 119 -9.52 -9.33 -5.07
N GLY A 120 -8.81 -10.11 -4.26
CA GLY A 120 -8.10 -11.31 -4.71
C GLY A 120 -6.68 -11.01 -5.22
N TYR A 121 -6.19 -11.84 -6.13
CA TYR A 121 -4.85 -11.73 -6.70
C TYR A 121 -4.85 -10.89 -7.97
N ILE A 122 -3.69 -10.32 -8.31
CA ILE A 122 -3.47 -9.78 -9.66
C ILE A 122 -3.32 -10.98 -10.61
N PRO A 123 -4.17 -11.14 -11.63
CA PRO A 123 -4.04 -12.25 -12.57
C PRO A 123 -2.78 -12.11 -13.44
N ASP A 124 -2.15 -13.24 -13.75
CA ASP A 124 -0.93 -13.31 -14.58
C ASP A 124 -1.24 -13.20 -16.08
N ILE A 125 -1.92 -12.10 -16.44
CA ILE A 125 -2.34 -11.79 -17.81
C ILE A 125 -1.77 -10.46 -18.29
N PHE A 126 -1.38 -9.54 -17.38
CA PHE A 126 -1.03 -8.18 -17.82
C PHE A 126 0.26 -8.11 -18.63
N GLY A 127 1.17 -9.08 -18.46
CA GLY A 127 2.35 -9.19 -19.32
C GLY A 127 2.08 -9.76 -20.71
N SER A 128 0.88 -10.30 -20.99
CA SER A 128 0.54 -10.80 -22.33
C SER A 128 0.03 -9.71 -23.28
N PHE A 129 -0.26 -8.50 -22.77
CA PHE A 129 -0.73 -7.39 -23.60
C PHE A 129 0.47 -6.66 -24.21
N PRO A 130 0.65 -6.70 -25.53
CA PRO A 130 1.85 -6.15 -26.19
C PRO A 130 1.94 -4.62 -26.11
N ASN A 131 0.82 -3.92 -25.86
CA ASN A 131 0.75 -2.46 -25.87
C ASN A 131 0.38 -1.85 -24.51
N LEU A 132 0.29 -2.64 -23.44
CA LEU A 132 -0.17 -2.15 -22.15
C LEU A 132 0.90 -1.29 -21.49
N GLN A 133 0.62 0.01 -21.36
CA GLN A 133 1.54 0.98 -20.79
C GLN A 133 1.08 1.46 -19.40
N ASN A 134 -0.22 1.48 -19.16
CA ASN A 134 -0.81 2.16 -18.01
C ASN A 134 -1.68 1.19 -17.20
N LEU A 135 -1.21 0.80 -16.01
CA LEU A 135 -1.92 -0.09 -15.10
C LEU A 135 -2.05 0.57 -13.72
N ARG A 136 -3.27 0.94 -13.33
CA ARG A 136 -3.53 1.55 -12.01
C ARG A 136 -4.60 0.78 -11.24
N LEU A 137 -4.17 0.14 -10.15
CA LEU A 137 -4.98 -0.69 -9.27
C LEU A 137 -4.86 -0.26 -7.79
N SER A 138 -4.39 0.94 -7.50
CA SER A 138 -4.22 1.44 -6.13
C SER A 138 -5.53 1.54 -5.36
N TYR A 139 -5.46 1.56 -4.04
CA TYR A 139 -6.64 1.72 -3.16
C TYR A 139 -7.70 0.61 -3.34
N ASN A 140 -7.25 -0.64 -3.52
CA ASN A 140 -8.13 -1.82 -3.58
C ASN A 140 -7.82 -2.78 -2.42
N ASP A 141 -8.27 -4.04 -2.48
CA ASP A 141 -7.98 -5.10 -1.51
C ASP A 141 -7.33 -6.32 -2.19
N LEU A 142 -6.36 -6.03 -3.07
CA LEU A 142 -5.52 -7.02 -3.72
C LEU A 142 -4.51 -7.63 -2.74
N ASN A 143 -4.19 -8.91 -2.92
CA ASN A 143 -3.20 -9.65 -2.14
C ASN A 143 -2.33 -10.56 -3.01
N GLY A 144 -1.36 -11.24 -2.38
CA GLY A 144 -0.41 -12.12 -3.05
C GLY A 144 0.74 -11.38 -3.74
N SER A 145 1.53 -12.12 -4.53
CA SER A 145 2.72 -11.62 -5.21
C SER A 145 2.40 -10.89 -6.51
N LEU A 146 3.36 -10.08 -6.97
CA LEU A 146 3.33 -9.56 -8.34
C LEU A 146 3.44 -10.72 -9.35
N PRO A 147 2.65 -10.72 -10.44
CA PRO A 147 2.73 -11.78 -11.44
C PRO A 147 4.06 -11.74 -12.20
N GLY A 148 4.64 -12.90 -12.48
CA GLY A 148 5.92 -13.01 -13.17
C GLY A 148 5.93 -12.41 -14.58
N SER A 149 4.78 -12.42 -15.27
CA SER A 149 4.66 -11.84 -16.61
C SER A 149 4.95 -10.34 -16.68
N PHE A 150 4.95 -9.63 -15.55
CA PHE A 150 5.33 -8.20 -15.53
C PHE A 150 6.78 -8.00 -15.99
N SER A 151 7.66 -9.00 -15.81
CA SER A 151 9.11 -8.93 -16.09
C SER A 151 9.46 -8.62 -17.54
N GLY A 152 8.52 -8.76 -18.48
CA GLY A 152 8.71 -8.42 -19.90
C GLY A 152 7.60 -7.54 -20.44
N SER A 153 6.80 -6.94 -19.55
CA SER A 153 5.68 -6.09 -19.96
C SER A 153 6.15 -4.70 -20.38
N GLU A 154 5.39 -4.07 -21.29
CA GLU A 154 5.60 -2.69 -21.73
C GLU A 154 5.02 -1.66 -20.75
N ILE A 155 4.71 -2.09 -19.51
CA ILE A 155 4.07 -1.23 -18.50
C ILE A 155 5.05 -0.14 -18.09
N GLN A 156 4.60 1.09 -18.32
CA GLN A 156 5.32 2.31 -18.02
C GLN A 156 4.83 2.94 -16.71
N ASN A 157 3.56 2.76 -16.37
CA ASN A 157 2.92 3.42 -15.24
C ASN A 157 2.16 2.42 -14.39
N LEU A 158 2.79 1.92 -13.31
CA LEU A 158 2.26 0.84 -12.47
C LEU A 158 1.86 1.31 -11.06
N TRP A 159 0.59 1.57 -10.81
CA TRP A 159 0.13 2.03 -9.50
C TRP A 159 -0.53 0.88 -8.73
N LEU A 160 0.13 0.39 -7.69
CA LEU A 160 -0.34 -0.73 -6.84
C LEU A 160 -0.43 -0.38 -5.35
N ASN A 161 -0.14 0.86 -4.96
CA ASN A 161 -0.07 1.28 -3.56
C ASN A 161 -1.44 1.24 -2.85
N ASN A 162 -1.39 1.25 -1.51
CA ASN A 162 -2.57 1.36 -0.64
C ASN A 162 -3.59 0.22 -0.79
N GLN A 163 -3.11 -1.01 -0.95
CA GLN A 163 -4.00 -2.18 -0.83
C GLN A 163 -4.39 -2.41 0.64
N LYS A 164 -5.66 -2.73 0.89
CA LYS A 164 -6.21 -2.91 2.25
C LYS A 164 -5.50 -4.02 3.04
N ARG A 165 -5.30 -5.21 2.44
CA ARG A 165 -4.53 -6.31 3.03
C ARG A 165 -3.03 -6.28 2.69
N GLY A 166 -2.63 -5.50 1.69
CA GLY A 166 -1.28 -5.47 1.18
C GLY A 166 -0.97 -6.58 0.17
N LEU A 167 -0.07 -6.28 -0.77
CA LEU A 167 0.59 -7.28 -1.60
C LEU A 167 1.71 -7.94 -0.80
N SER A 168 2.02 -9.20 -1.12
CA SER A 168 3.10 -9.99 -0.50
C SER A 168 4.08 -10.46 -1.57
N GLY A 169 5.03 -11.34 -1.24
CA GLY A 169 5.98 -11.89 -2.20
C GLY A 169 7.12 -10.94 -2.59
N GLY A 170 7.95 -11.39 -3.53
CA GLY A 170 9.09 -10.64 -4.06
C GLY A 170 8.65 -9.54 -5.02
N ILE A 171 9.50 -8.51 -5.15
CA ILE A 171 9.37 -7.44 -6.14
C ILE A 171 10.44 -7.51 -7.24
N ASP A 172 11.13 -8.64 -7.32
CA ASP A 172 12.15 -8.98 -8.30
C ASP A 172 11.67 -8.74 -9.74
N VAL A 173 10.39 -8.95 -9.99
CA VAL A 173 9.77 -8.67 -11.29
C VAL A 173 9.94 -7.21 -11.75
N LEU A 174 9.97 -6.24 -10.81
CA LEU A 174 10.12 -4.82 -11.13
C LEU A 174 11.52 -4.49 -11.66
N ALA A 175 12.54 -5.29 -11.30
CA ALA A 175 13.91 -5.05 -11.74
C ALA A 175 14.07 -5.20 -13.27
N ASN A 176 13.20 -6.00 -13.90
CA ASN A 176 13.21 -6.24 -15.34
C ASN A 176 12.17 -5.38 -16.09
N MET A 177 11.37 -4.57 -15.39
CA MET A 177 10.39 -3.67 -16.01
C MET A 177 11.08 -2.40 -16.56
N ALA A 178 11.81 -2.56 -17.66
CA ALA A 178 12.69 -1.53 -18.21
C ALA A 178 11.98 -0.21 -18.62
N GLN A 179 10.66 -0.24 -18.81
CA GLN A 179 9.88 0.91 -19.28
C GLN A 179 9.25 1.77 -18.16
N LEU A 180 9.42 1.40 -16.88
CA LEU A 180 8.68 2.00 -15.78
C LEU A 180 9.09 3.48 -15.50
N TYR A 181 8.20 4.45 -15.77
CA TYR A 181 8.44 5.90 -15.60
C TYR A 181 8.40 6.42 -14.16
N GLN A 182 7.98 5.61 -13.19
CA GLN A 182 7.92 6.04 -11.79
C GLN A 182 9.29 6.38 -11.21
N PHE A 183 10.35 6.01 -11.93
CA PHE A 183 11.71 6.46 -11.70
C PHE A 183 12.10 7.43 -12.82
N PRO A 184 11.93 8.76 -12.63
CA PRO A 184 12.26 9.73 -13.67
C PRO A 184 13.73 9.66 -14.07
N SER A 185 14.04 10.07 -15.31
CA SER A 185 15.42 10.19 -15.79
C SER A 185 16.22 11.10 -14.87
N GLY A 186 17.29 10.57 -14.28
CA GLY A 186 18.11 11.26 -13.28
C GLY A 186 17.89 10.80 -11.83
N VAL A 187 16.82 10.06 -11.54
CA VAL A 187 16.76 9.24 -10.34
C VAL A 187 17.64 8.02 -10.57
N GLN A 188 18.84 8.04 -10.00
CA GLN A 188 19.65 6.83 -9.86
C GLN A 188 18.94 5.93 -8.84
N VAL A 189 18.07 5.05 -9.33
CA VAL A 189 17.72 3.87 -8.55
C VAL A 189 18.89 2.92 -8.70
N THR A 190 19.60 2.64 -7.62
CA THR A 190 20.67 1.65 -7.63
C THR A 190 20.07 0.24 -7.68
N ILE A 191 19.30 -0.06 -8.72
CA ILE A 191 18.91 -1.42 -9.11
C ILE A 191 20.06 -1.92 -9.97
N GLY A 192 21.20 -2.17 -9.33
CA GLY A 192 22.42 -2.56 -10.02
C GLY A 192 23.69 -1.99 -9.39
N THR A 193 24.51 -2.91 -8.89
CA THR A 193 25.92 -2.78 -8.43
C THR A 193 26.21 -2.46 -6.96
N THR A 194 25.29 -1.98 -6.15
CA THR A 194 25.46 -2.00 -4.69
C THR A 194 24.18 -2.48 -4.03
N ASN A 195 24.18 -3.73 -3.57
CA ASN A 195 23.35 -4.02 -2.41
C ASN A 195 23.93 -3.15 -1.30
N SER A 196 23.21 -2.16 -0.78
CA SER A 196 23.68 -1.34 0.36
C SER A 196 23.92 -2.18 1.64
N PHE A 197 23.79 -3.49 1.52
CA PHE A 197 23.81 -4.46 2.57
C PHE A 197 24.56 -5.70 2.13
N CYS A 198 25.32 -6.26 3.05
CA CYS A 198 26.28 -7.31 2.78
C CYS A 198 27.41 -6.87 1.84
N LEU A 199 27.38 -7.22 0.55
CA LEU A 199 28.53 -7.14 -0.35
C LEU A 199 28.16 -6.45 -1.67
N ASP A 200 29.10 -5.65 -2.18
CA ASP A 200 29.01 -5.02 -3.51
C ASP A 200 29.15 -6.04 -4.66
N LYS A 201 29.63 -7.24 -4.35
CA LYS A 201 29.78 -8.36 -5.30
C LYS A 201 28.98 -9.58 -4.85
N PRO A 202 28.49 -10.42 -5.78
CA PRO A 202 27.83 -11.68 -5.44
C PRO A 202 28.70 -12.57 -4.56
N GLY A 203 28.11 -13.10 -3.49
CA GLY A 203 28.80 -13.92 -2.50
C GLY A 203 28.01 -14.01 -1.19
N PRO A 204 28.35 -14.97 -0.31
CA PRO A 204 27.66 -15.13 0.97
C PRO A 204 27.86 -13.89 1.85
N CYS A 205 26.75 -13.38 2.42
CA CYS A 205 26.82 -12.38 3.47
C CYS A 205 27.52 -12.94 4.71
N ASP A 206 27.94 -12.06 5.60
CA ASP A 206 28.24 -12.45 6.97
C ASP A 206 27.00 -13.14 7.61
N PRO A 207 27.16 -14.29 8.29
CA PRO A 207 26.03 -15.02 8.84
C PRO A 207 25.20 -14.24 9.87
N GLN A 208 25.83 -13.33 10.63
CA GLN A 208 25.13 -12.50 11.61
C GLN A 208 24.33 -11.41 10.89
N VAL A 209 24.87 -10.86 9.81
CA VAL A 209 24.13 -9.96 8.92
C VAL A 209 22.91 -10.68 8.39
N THR A 210 23.03 -11.82 7.71
CA THR A 210 21.89 -12.59 7.19
C THR A 210 20.84 -12.86 8.26
N THR A 211 21.28 -13.31 9.44
CA THR A 211 20.40 -13.57 10.57
C THR A 211 19.60 -12.33 10.96
N LEU A 212 20.26 -11.19 11.09
CA LEU A 212 19.59 -9.94 11.43
C LEU A 212 18.63 -9.49 10.34
N LEU A 213 18.91 -9.73 9.05
CA LEU A 213 17.96 -9.40 7.98
C LEU A 213 16.68 -10.21 8.06
N GLU A 214 16.77 -11.49 8.42
CA GLU A 214 15.59 -12.31 8.72
C GLU A 214 14.80 -11.77 9.92
N VAL A 215 15.50 -11.22 10.92
CA VAL A 215 14.86 -10.50 12.05
C VAL A 215 14.13 -9.26 11.54
N ALA A 216 14.76 -8.43 10.72
CA ALA A 216 14.11 -7.26 10.13
C ALA A 216 12.90 -7.65 9.29
N GLY A 217 12.97 -8.76 8.53
CA GLY A 217 11.85 -9.28 7.76
C GLY A 217 10.65 -9.68 8.63
N ALA A 218 10.89 -10.34 9.77
CA ALA A 218 9.82 -10.67 10.72
C ALA A 218 9.16 -9.43 11.35
N LEU A 219 9.88 -8.30 11.39
CA LEU A 219 9.38 -7.00 11.84
C LEU A 219 8.72 -6.17 10.73
N GLY A 220 8.66 -6.70 9.50
CA GLY A 220 8.12 -5.98 8.34
C GLY A 220 9.06 -4.93 7.76
N TYR A 221 10.38 -5.10 7.93
CA TYR A 221 11.44 -4.18 7.47
C TYR A 221 11.20 -2.71 7.88
N PRO A 222 11.13 -2.40 9.18
CA PRO A 222 10.91 -1.04 9.63
C PRO A 222 12.02 -0.11 9.10
N MET A 223 11.62 1.09 8.64
CA MET A 223 12.50 2.03 7.95
C MET A 223 13.75 2.38 8.78
N SER A 224 13.61 2.51 10.10
CA SER A 224 14.72 2.84 11.00
C SER A 224 15.85 1.80 11.02
N LEU A 225 15.57 0.54 10.69
CA LEU A 225 16.59 -0.49 10.48
C LEU A 225 17.21 -0.35 9.09
N ALA A 226 16.37 -0.20 8.07
CA ALA A 226 16.83 -0.09 6.68
C ALA A 226 17.75 1.12 6.45
N GLU A 227 17.52 2.25 7.13
CA GLU A 227 18.39 3.43 7.05
C GLU A 227 19.78 3.18 7.65
N SER A 228 19.87 2.36 8.69
CA SER A 228 21.10 2.19 9.47
C SER A 228 21.92 0.95 9.10
N TRP A 229 21.27 -0.13 8.70
CA TRP A 229 21.90 -1.45 8.66
C TRP A 229 22.72 -1.68 7.40
N GLN A 230 23.75 -0.89 7.15
CA GLN A 230 24.47 -0.93 5.87
C GLN A 230 25.72 -1.84 5.93
N GLY A 231 26.13 -2.42 4.80
CA GLY A 231 27.35 -3.23 4.67
C GLY A 231 27.27 -4.67 5.21
N ASN A 232 28.41 -5.39 5.21
CA ASN A 232 28.53 -6.80 5.64
C ASN A 232 28.94 -7.00 7.10
N ASN A 233 28.90 -5.97 7.93
CA ASN A 233 29.32 -6.09 9.31
C ASN A 233 28.32 -5.39 10.23
N ALA A 234 27.49 -6.18 10.92
CA ALA A 234 26.52 -5.66 11.88
C ALA A 234 27.14 -4.95 13.09
N CYS A 235 28.45 -5.06 13.29
CA CYS A 235 29.19 -4.37 14.35
C CYS A 235 29.74 -3.00 13.93
N GLN A 236 29.52 -2.57 12.67
CA GLN A 236 29.85 -1.23 12.19
C GLN A 236 28.60 -0.35 12.22
N ASP A 237 28.22 0.10 13.42
CA ASP A 237 27.22 1.15 13.65
C ASP A 237 25.77 0.81 13.29
N TRP A 238 25.41 -0.47 13.20
CA TRP A 238 24.01 -0.85 13.07
C TRP A 238 23.23 -0.45 14.32
N ARG A 239 22.21 0.40 14.15
CA ARG A 239 21.30 0.78 15.22
C ARG A 239 20.75 -0.46 15.89
N PHE A 240 20.65 -0.38 17.21
CA PHE A 240 20.11 -1.43 18.10
C PHE A 240 21.00 -2.67 18.24
N ILE A 241 22.15 -2.74 17.56
CA ILE A 241 23.10 -3.85 17.64
C ILE A 241 24.31 -3.39 18.44
N ASN A 242 24.73 -4.18 19.43
CA ASN A 242 26.04 -4.02 20.05
C ASN A 242 26.79 -5.36 20.02
N CYS A 243 28.09 -5.26 19.80
CA CYS A 243 28.97 -6.41 19.67
C CYS A 243 29.91 -6.55 20.87
N ASP A 244 30.63 -7.67 20.90
CA ASP A 244 31.72 -7.89 21.85
C ASP A 244 32.81 -6.80 21.75
N SER A 245 33.75 -6.80 22.71
CA SER A 245 34.83 -5.81 22.74
C SER A 245 35.76 -5.86 21.53
N GLN A 246 35.67 -6.91 20.72
CA GLN A 246 36.45 -7.07 19.49
C GLN A 246 35.66 -6.61 18.25
N GLY A 247 34.39 -6.22 18.41
CA GLY A 247 33.51 -5.83 17.30
C GLY A 247 33.23 -6.98 16.32
N ARG A 248 33.26 -8.23 16.78
CA ARG A 248 33.12 -9.42 15.91
C ARG A 248 31.79 -10.14 16.08
N ASN A 249 31.32 -10.28 17.31
CA ASN A 249 30.11 -11.06 17.60
C ASN A 249 29.02 -10.17 18.20
N VAL A 250 27.80 -10.28 17.69
CA VAL A 250 26.62 -9.62 18.23
C VAL A 250 26.32 -10.20 19.61
N THR A 251 26.35 -9.34 20.63
CA THR A 251 26.09 -9.72 22.03
C THR A 251 24.83 -9.07 22.58
N VAL A 252 24.39 -7.95 22.00
CA VAL A 252 23.19 -7.24 22.41
C VAL A 252 22.36 -6.87 21.19
N VAL A 253 21.07 -7.23 21.23
CA VAL A 253 20.04 -6.70 20.33
C VAL A 253 19.03 -5.96 21.21
N ASN A 254 18.98 -4.63 21.11
CA ASN A 254 18.11 -3.79 21.92
C ASN A 254 17.21 -2.92 21.06
N MET A 255 16.01 -3.43 20.79
CA MET A 255 14.97 -2.80 20.00
C MET A 255 13.74 -2.45 20.86
N GLY A 256 13.92 -2.22 22.16
CA GLY A 256 12.81 -1.84 23.03
C GLY A 256 12.28 -0.43 22.74
N LYS A 257 10.98 -0.19 22.94
CA LYS A 257 10.34 1.13 22.82
C LYS A 257 10.45 1.77 21.42
N GLN A 258 10.40 0.96 20.36
CA GLN A 258 10.53 1.45 18.97
C GLN A 258 9.20 1.50 18.21
N GLY A 259 8.11 1.00 18.81
CA GLY A 259 6.81 0.89 18.13
C GLY A 259 6.81 -0.18 17.03
N PHE A 260 7.76 -1.12 17.05
CA PHE A 260 7.84 -2.18 16.04
C PHE A 260 6.62 -3.12 16.11
N SER A 261 6.18 -3.57 14.93
CA SER A 261 5.12 -4.57 14.75
C SER A 261 5.71 -5.84 14.12
N GLY A 262 4.86 -6.83 13.81
CA GLY A 262 5.30 -8.12 13.26
C GLY A 262 5.49 -9.19 14.33
N SER A 263 6.46 -10.07 14.18
CA SER A 263 6.71 -11.21 15.07
C SER A 263 8.18 -11.36 15.46
N ILE A 264 8.45 -12.15 16.51
CA ILE A 264 9.82 -12.45 16.95
C ILE A 264 10.37 -13.56 16.04
N SER A 265 11.43 -13.25 15.29
CA SER A 265 12.05 -14.23 14.38
C SER A 265 12.77 -15.35 15.15
N PRO A 266 12.56 -16.63 14.80
CA PRO A 266 13.34 -17.75 15.34
C PRO A 266 14.83 -17.68 14.96
N ALA A 267 15.18 -16.96 13.89
CA ALA A 267 16.55 -16.79 13.41
C ALA A 267 17.49 -16.18 14.47
N LEU A 268 16.95 -15.45 15.45
CA LEU A 268 17.72 -14.93 16.60
C LEU A 268 18.51 -16.02 17.34
N ALA A 269 18.08 -17.29 17.25
CA ALA A 269 18.84 -18.43 17.81
C ALA A 269 20.20 -18.67 17.13
N ASN A 270 20.42 -18.17 15.91
CA ASN A 270 21.70 -18.29 15.21
C ASN A 270 22.77 -17.34 15.75
N LEU A 271 22.39 -16.30 16.52
CA LEU A 271 23.33 -15.40 17.18
C LEU A 271 23.84 -16.04 18.48
N THR A 272 24.69 -17.06 18.37
CA THR A 272 25.12 -17.90 19.52
C THR A 272 25.87 -17.13 20.62
N SER A 273 26.41 -15.96 20.31
CA SER A 273 27.06 -15.06 21.26
C SER A 273 26.10 -14.07 21.95
N LEU A 274 24.81 -14.09 21.61
CA LEU A 274 23.81 -13.16 22.12
C LEU A 274 23.61 -13.33 23.63
N ARG A 275 23.80 -12.24 24.38
CA ARG A 275 23.66 -12.18 25.85
C ARG A 275 22.42 -11.42 26.27
N THR A 276 22.06 -10.39 25.51
CA THR A 276 20.97 -9.49 25.86
C THR A 276 20.06 -9.27 24.65
N LEU A 277 18.80 -9.68 24.79
CA LEU A 277 17.75 -9.46 23.80
C LEU A 277 16.62 -8.66 24.44
N VAL A 278 16.41 -7.44 23.96
CA VAL A 278 15.46 -6.48 24.55
C VAL A 278 14.51 -6.00 23.46
N LEU A 279 13.23 -6.39 23.59
CA LEU A 279 12.14 -6.16 22.64
C LEU A 279 10.88 -5.58 23.34
N ASN A 280 11.00 -5.15 24.60
CA ASN A 280 9.86 -4.65 25.38
C ASN A 280 9.24 -3.36 24.84
N ASP A 281 8.00 -3.09 25.21
CA ASP A 281 7.25 -1.88 24.87
C ASP A 281 7.18 -1.66 23.34
N ASN A 282 6.80 -2.70 22.60
CA ASN A 282 6.54 -2.65 21.17
C ASN A 282 5.11 -3.18 20.89
N ASN A 283 4.75 -3.27 19.61
CA ASN A 283 3.47 -3.82 19.16
C ASN A 283 3.65 -5.20 18.51
N LEU A 284 4.58 -6.01 19.02
CA LEU A 284 4.88 -7.34 18.48
C LEU A 284 3.72 -8.31 18.75
N THR A 285 3.49 -9.22 17.81
CA THR A 285 2.41 -10.22 17.82
C THR A 285 2.96 -11.63 17.59
N GLY A 286 2.11 -12.64 17.75
CA GLY A 286 2.49 -14.04 17.57
C GLY A 286 3.15 -14.65 18.80
N VAL A 287 3.85 -15.77 18.59
CA VAL A 287 4.43 -16.59 19.67
C VAL A 287 5.88 -16.22 19.97
N ILE A 288 6.33 -16.51 21.19
CA ILE A 288 7.76 -16.49 21.53
C ILE A 288 8.38 -17.79 20.99
N PRO A 289 9.34 -17.74 20.04
CA PRO A 289 9.93 -18.95 19.48
C PRO A 289 10.66 -19.77 20.56
N SER A 290 10.27 -21.02 20.74
CA SER A 290 10.88 -21.91 21.74
C SER A 290 12.36 -22.17 21.46
N VAL A 291 12.80 -22.07 20.20
CA VAL A 291 14.22 -22.23 19.83
C VAL A 291 15.13 -21.22 20.53
N LEU A 292 14.63 -20.07 20.99
CA LEU A 292 15.44 -19.10 21.73
C LEU A 292 15.94 -19.64 23.08
N THR A 293 15.33 -20.70 23.61
CA THR A 293 15.80 -21.34 24.86
C THR A 293 17.13 -22.08 24.69
N THR A 294 17.57 -22.31 23.45
CA THR A 294 18.83 -23.01 23.14
C THR A 294 20.05 -22.08 23.08
N LEU A 295 19.86 -20.77 23.17
CA LEU A 295 20.94 -19.79 23.09
C LEU A 295 21.92 -19.96 24.27
N PRO A 296 23.19 -20.32 24.03
CA PRO A 296 24.08 -20.80 25.08
C PRO A 296 24.61 -19.68 25.99
N GLN A 297 24.56 -18.43 25.53
CA GLN A 297 25.12 -17.27 26.23
C GLN A 297 24.06 -16.27 26.68
N LEU A 298 22.77 -16.57 26.48
CA LEU A 298 21.69 -15.65 26.79
C LEU A 298 21.60 -15.43 28.31
N GLN A 299 21.53 -14.16 28.72
CA GLN A 299 21.46 -13.76 30.13
C GLN A 299 20.22 -12.91 30.40
N THR A 300 19.77 -12.13 29.42
CA THR A 300 18.60 -11.27 29.57
C THR A 300 17.75 -11.37 28.32
N PHE A 301 16.47 -11.67 28.50
CA PHE A 301 15.47 -11.63 27.45
C PHE A 301 14.24 -10.88 27.94
N ASN A 302 13.96 -9.72 27.34
CA ASN A 302 12.82 -8.90 27.74
C ASN A 302 11.88 -8.68 26.55
N VAL A 303 10.65 -9.18 26.66
CA VAL A 303 9.55 -9.02 25.71
C VAL A 303 8.31 -8.44 26.37
N SER A 304 8.46 -7.81 27.55
CA SER A 304 7.33 -7.25 28.30
C SER A 304 6.58 -6.19 27.50
N ASN A 305 5.29 -6.01 27.78
CA ASN A 305 4.45 -4.98 27.16
C ASN A 305 4.46 -5.06 25.63
N ASN A 306 4.07 -6.22 25.10
CA ASN A 306 3.78 -6.44 23.69
C ASN A 306 2.38 -7.08 23.56
N ASN A 307 2.02 -7.51 22.35
CA ASN A 307 0.76 -8.21 22.06
C ASN A 307 0.99 -9.70 21.70
N LEU A 308 1.95 -10.34 22.39
CA LEU A 308 2.33 -11.73 22.16
C LEU A 308 1.30 -12.72 22.75
N SER A 309 1.23 -13.91 22.16
CA SER A 309 0.29 -14.98 22.50
C SER A 309 0.97 -16.35 22.48
N GLY A 310 0.24 -17.40 22.88
CA GLY A 310 0.73 -18.77 22.86
C GLY A 310 1.48 -19.19 24.14
N PRO A 311 2.12 -20.38 24.13
CA PRO A 311 2.79 -20.92 25.31
C PRO A 311 4.03 -20.11 25.68
N ILE A 312 4.34 -20.05 26.98
CA ILE A 312 5.55 -19.41 27.50
C ILE A 312 6.70 -20.44 27.46
N PRO A 313 7.78 -20.22 26.69
CA PRO A 313 8.93 -21.12 26.70
C PRO A 313 9.65 -21.12 28.04
N VAL A 314 10.24 -22.27 28.41
CA VAL A 314 11.01 -22.43 29.64
C VAL A 314 12.49 -22.16 29.35
N PHE A 315 13.01 -21.04 29.84
CA PHE A 315 14.42 -20.69 29.75
C PHE A 315 15.22 -21.25 30.95
N PRO A 316 16.54 -21.45 30.80
CA PRO A 316 17.41 -21.80 31.93
C PRO A 316 17.29 -20.78 33.08
N PRO A 317 17.41 -21.18 34.36
CA PRO A 317 17.29 -20.27 35.51
C PRO A 317 18.29 -19.10 35.52
N SER A 318 19.40 -19.23 34.78
CA SER A 318 20.40 -18.16 34.60
C SER A 318 19.90 -17.00 33.73
N VAL A 319 18.83 -17.21 32.94
CA VAL A 319 18.28 -16.19 32.03
C VAL A 319 17.25 -15.35 32.77
N LYS A 320 17.51 -14.04 32.85
CA LYS A 320 16.52 -13.05 33.30
C LYS A 320 15.47 -12.85 32.20
N PHE A 321 14.40 -13.63 32.27
CA PHE A 321 13.30 -13.59 31.31
C PHE A 321 12.12 -12.75 31.82
N ALA A 322 11.82 -11.66 31.12
CA ALA A 322 10.71 -10.76 31.42
C ALA A 322 9.68 -10.76 30.28
N TYR A 323 8.44 -11.12 30.59
CA TYR A 323 7.35 -11.26 29.60
C TYR A 323 6.00 -10.70 30.05
N ALA A 324 5.95 -10.06 31.23
CA ALA A 324 4.73 -9.45 31.75
C ALA A 324 4.15 -8.38 30.80
N GLY A 325 2.85 -8.12 30.86
CA GLY A 325 2.18 -7.14 29.99
C GLY A 325 1.74 -7.68 28.62
N ASN A 326 1.99 -8.96 28.31
CA ASN A 326 1.42 -9.65 27.16
C ASN A 326 0.10 -10.35 27.56
N LEU A 327 -1.05 -9.79 27.19
CA LEU A 327 -2.36 -10.23 27.71
C LEU A 327 -2.77 -11.66 27.32
N LEU A 328 -2.29 -12.18 26.19
CA LEU A 328 -2.70 -13.47 25.63
C LEU A 328 -1.65 -14.58 25.84
N LEU A 329 -0.51 -14.26 26.45
CA LEU A 329 0.59 -15.20 26.65
C LEU A 329 0.26 -16.17 27.80
N GLY A 330 0.55 -17.46 27.62
CA GLY A 330 0.28 -18.51 28.61
C GLY A 330 -1.20 -18.87 28.75
N LYS A 331 -2.10 -18.29 27.94
CA LYS A 331 -3.53 -18.62 27.95
C LYS A 331 -3.82 -19.69 26.90
N ASN A 332 -4.39 -20.82 27.33
CA ASN A 332 -5.03 -21.76 26.43
C ASN A 332 -6.33 -21.13 25.91
N ILE A 333 -6.25 -20.39 24.82
CA ILE A 333 -7.44 -19.99 24.07
C ILE A 333 -7.88 -21.21 23.26
N SER A 334 -8.48 -22.18 23.97
CA SER A 334 -9.33 -23.20 23.36
C SER A 334 -10.44 -22.46 22.64
N GLY A 335 -10.39 -22.46 21.31
CA GLY A 335 -11.35 -21.78 20.45
C GLY A 335 -12.79 -22.18 20.79
N GLY A 336 -13.58 -21.21 21.24
CA GLY A 336 -15.02 -21.29 21.21
C GLY A 336 -15.50 -21.10 19.77
N GLY A 337 -15.78 -22.20 19.09
CA GLY A 337 -16.48 -22.27 17.80
C GLY A 337 -17.32 -23.55 17.79
N GLY A 338 -18.64 -23.40 17.77
CA GLY A 338 -19.61 -24.45 18.08
C GLY A 338 -19.95 -25.44 16.96
N GLY A 339 -20.72 -26.46 17.35
CA GLY A 339 -21.41 -27.43 16.50
C GLY A 339 -21.87 -28.62 17.34
N GLY A 340 -23.17 -28.72 17.59
CA GLY A 340 -23.74 -29.59 18.61
C GLY A 340 -24.14 -31.01 18.19
N ALA A 341 -24.79 -31.65 19.19
CA ALA A 341 -25.66 -32.83 19.19
C ALA A 341 -25.01 -34.23 19.33
N GLY A 342 -25.38 -34.91 20.43
CA GLY A 342 -25.33 -36.37 20.57
C GLY A 342 -24.94 -36.87 21.97
N ALA A 343 -25.88 -36.90 22.92
CA ALA A 343 -25.78 -37.67 24.19
C ALA A 343 -26.41 -39.08 24.00
N PRO A 344 -26.53 -39.97 25.02
CA PRO A 344 -25.94 -40.02 26.37
C PRO A 344 -25.39 -41.42 26.77
N GLY A 345 -24.77 -41.55 27.96
CA GLY A 345 -24.70 -42.84 28.66
C GLY A 345 -23.75 -42.93 29.86
N GLY A 346 -24.31 -43.22 31.05
CA GLY A 346 -23.62 -43.93 32.15
C GLY A 346 -23.23 -43.14 33.40
N ASN A 347 -23.90 -43.41 34.52
CA ASN A 347 -23.68 -42.95 35.91
C ASN A 347 -23.28 -44.20 36.77
N PRO A 348 -23.08 -44.16 38.11
CA PRO A 348 -22.40 -43.23 39.04
C PRO A 348 -21.33 -43.93 39.95
N GLY A 349 -20.60 -43.18 40.79
CA GLY A 349 -19.83 -43.72 41.92
C GLY A 349 -19.14 -42.66 42.79
N SER A 350 -19.71 -42.40 43.98
CA SER A 350 -19.35 -41.43 45.05
C SER A 350 -18.11 -41.83 45.90
N PRO A 351 -17.81 -41.22 47.08
CA PRO A 351 -17.70 -39.80 47.51
C PRO A 351 -16.34 -39.48 48.21
N ASP A 352 -16.06 -38.19 48.49
CA ASP A 352 -15.69 -37.63 49.82
C ASP A 352 -14.86 -36.33 49.74
N GLY A 353 -15.08 -35.44 50.73
CA GLY A 353 -14.04 -34.55 51.25
C GLY A 353 -14.24 -33.05 51.10
N SER A 354 -14.84 -32.45 52.12
CA SER A 354 -15.11 -31.03 52.39
C SER A 354 -13.93 -30.04 52.28
N THR A 355 -14.22 -28.81 51.83
CA THR A 355 -14.04 -27.57 52.65
C THR A 355 -14.70 -26.36 51.99
N SER A 356 -15.64 -25.76 52.71
CA SER A 356 -16.41 -24.57 52.33
C SER A 356 -15.66 -23.29 52.71
N GLY A 357 -15.14 -22.58 51.72
CA GLY A 357 -14.70 -21.19 51.83
C GLY A 357 -15.67 -20.28 51.08
N SER A 358 -16.51 -19.57 51.81
CA SER A 358 -17.49 -18.64 51.28
C SER A 358 -16.81 -17.34 50.80
N SER A 359 -16.89 -17.04 49.50
CA SER A 359 -16.70 -15.67 49.01
C SER A 359 -17.88 -15.28 48.14
N LYS A 360 -18.82 -14.56 48.76
CA LYS A 360 -19.92 -13.85 48.08
C LYS A 360 -19.32 -12.90 47.03
N LYS A 361 -19.71 -13.05 45.75
CA LYS A 361 -19.63 -11.94 44.79
C LYS A 361 -21.01 -11.32 44.69
N SER A 362 -21.18 -10.14 45.29
CA SER A 362 -22.31 -9.27 44.99
C SER A 362 -22.06 -8.58 43.66
N SER A 363 -23.05 -8.63 42.76
CA SER A 363 -23.06 -7.83 41.54
C SER A 363 -23.41 -6.39 41.91
N SER A 364 -22.43 -5.49 41.83
CA SER A 364 -22.62 -4.07 42.14
C SER A 364 -23.15 -3.34 40.91
N ALA A 365 -24.48 -3.23 40.79
CA ALA A 365 -25.17 -2.47 39.75
C ALA A 365 -24.68 -0.99 39.64
N GLY A 366 -24.00 -0.46 40.67
CA GLY A 366 -23.42 0.88 40.68
C GLY A 366 -22.19 1.09 39.76
N ILE A 367 -21.40 0.06 39.44
CA ILE A 367 -20.20 0.23 38.59
C ILE A 367 -20.61 0.43 37.12
N ILE A 368 -21.64 -0.27 36.67
CA ILE A 368 -22.14 -0.18 35.28
C ILE A 368 -22.80 1.19 35.05
N ALA A 369 -23.54 1.72 36.03
CA ALA A 369 -24.11 3.06 35.95
C ALA A 369 -23.02 4.16 35.91
N GLY A 370 -21.95 4.02 36.70
CA GLY A 370 -20.84 4.97 36.71
C GLY A 370 -20.09 5.06 35.38
N VAL A 371 -19.87 3.93 34.71
CA VAL A 371 -19.21 3.90 33.39
C VAL A 371 -20.08 4.55 32.31
N ILE A 372 -21.40 4.32 32.33
CA ILE A 372 -22.31 4.93 31.35
C ILE A 372 -22.33 6.45 31.52
N VAL A 373 -22.39 6.96 32.76
CA VAL A 373 -22.34 8.40 33.02
C VAL A 373 -21.01 9.01 32.57
N ALA A 374 -19.88 8.33 32.83
CA ALA A 374 -18.56 8.79 32.38
C ALA A 374 -18.45 8.83 30.84
N VAL A 375 -19.00 7.84 30.14
CA VAL A 375 -19.02 7.81 28.66
C VAL A 375 -19.90 8.92 28.09
N VAL A 376 -21.07 9.19 28.67
CA VAL A 376 -21.95 10.27 28.22
C VAL A 376 -21.29 11.64 28.42
N ILE A 377 -20.63 11.85 29.56
CA ILE A 377 -19.87 13.08 29.82
C ILE A 377 -18.72 13.21 28.82
N PHE A 378 -17.98 12.14 28.56
CA PHE A 378 -16.86 12.14 27.62
C PHE A 378 -17.31 12.47 26.18
N VAL A 379 -18.41 11.85 25.72
CA VAL A 379 -19.01 12.15 24.41
C VAL A 379 -19.50 13.61 24.35
N GLY A 380 -20.11 14.11 25.43
CA GLY A 380 -20.53 15.51 25.54
C GLY A 380 -19.36 16.49 25.41
N VAL A 381 -18.22 16.20 26.05
CA VAL A 381 -16.99 16.99 25.96
C VAL A 381 -16.42 16.94 24.54
N LEU A 382 -16.38 15.76 23.90
CA LEU A 382 -15.90 15.63 22.52
C LEU A 382 -16.75 16.41 21.52
N LEU A 383 -18.08 16.38 21.68
CA LEU A 383 -19.01 17.15 20.85
C LEU A 383 -18.84 18.66 21.08
N PHE A 384 -18.65 19.09 22.33
CA PHE A 384 -18.40 20.49 22.67
C PHE A 384 -17.07 21.00 22.09
N VAL A 385 -16.00 20.20 22.18
CA VAL A 385 -14.69 20.52 21.59
C VAL A 385 -14.80 20.57 20.06
N SER A 386 -15.50 19.61 19.45
CA SER A 386 -15.73 19.58 18.00
C SER A 386 -16.53 20.79 17.53
N TYR A 387 -17.57 21.18 18.29
CA TYR A 387 -18.36 22.39 18.03
C TYR A 387 -17.52 23.66 18.17
N LYS A 388 -16.72 23.79 19.24
CA LYS A 388 -15.80 24.93 19.43
C LYS A 388 -14.73 25.00 18.34
N CYS A 389 -14.18 23.88 17.90
CA CYS A 389 -13.23 23.81 16.78
C CYS A 389 -13.90 24.20 15.45
N TYR A 390 -15.13 23.75 15.21
CA TYR A 390 -15.91 24.11 14.03
C TYR A 390 -16.21 25.62 13.98
N VAL A 391 -16.68 26.19 15.10
CA VAL A 391 -16.99 27.62 15.22
C VAL A 391 -15.71 28.48 15.13
N LYS A 392 -14.59 28.05 15.75
CA LYS A 392 -13.30 28.73 15.65
C LYS A 392 -12.74 28.71 14.22
N ARG A 393 -12.92 27.61 13.47
CA ARG A 393 -12.58 27.55 12.03
C ARG A 393 -13.47 28.48 11.19
N ARG A 394 -14.74 28.68 11.58
CA ARG A 394 -15.66 29.57 10.87
C ARG A 394 -15.36 31.05 11.12
N HIS A 395 -14.99 31.44 12.35
CA HIS A 395 -14.61 32.84 12.66
C HIS A 395 -13.23 33.24 12.14
N LYS A 396 -12.31 32.30 11.88
CA LYS A 396 -11.03 32.61 11.22
C LYS A 396 -11.15 32.98 9.73
N ARG A 397 -12.32 32.78 9.09
CA ARG A 397 -12.56 33.21 7.70
C ARG A 397 -12.98 34.67 7.54
N PHE A 398 -13.21 35.39 8.64
CA PHE A 398 -13.47 36.85 8.61
C PHE A 398 -12.73 37.52 9.77
N GLY A 399 -11.41 37.59 9.65
CA GLY A 399 -10.54 38.41 10.51
C GLY A 399 -9.71 39.32 9.63
N ARG A 400 -9.99 40.63 9.70
CA ARG A 400 -9.29 41.72 9.02
C ARG A 400 -7.85 41.75 9.54
N VAL A 401 -6.85 41.70 8.66
CA VAL A 401 -5.42 41.80 9.03
C VAL A 401 -5.04 43.28 8.97
N GLU A 402 -4.81 43.88 10.14
CA GLU A 402 -4.01 45.10 10.28
C GLU A 402 -2.54 44.72 10.11
N GLY A 403 -1.87 45.33 9.13
CA GLY A 403 -0.43 45.20 8.94
C GLY A 403 0.30 46.06 9.97
N SER A 404 1.10 45.43 10.83
CA SER A 404 2.11 46.13 11.62
C SER A 404 3.47 45.91 10.97
N GLU A 405 4.01 47.00 10.41
CA GLU A 405 5.42 47.14 10.11
C GLU A 405 6.25 47.09 11.39
N GLN A 406 7.39 46.38 11.36
CA GLN A 406 8.59 46.77 12.08
C GLN A 406 9.82 46.17 11.40
N GLY A 407 10.77 47.05 11.12
CA GLY A 407 11.74 46.91 10.05
C GLY A 407 13.03 46.21 10.44
N LYS A 408 13.78 45.86 9.38
CA LYS A 408 15.24 45.79 9.41
C LYS A 408 15.79 46.36 8.10
N GLU A 409 16.27 47.58 8.24
CA GLU A 409 17.42 48.21 7.59
C GLU A 409 18.21 47.33 6.61
N LEU A 410 18.24 47.72 5.33
CA LEU A 410 19.40 47.52 4.46
C LEU A 410 19.45 48.60 3.36
N VAL A 411 20.39 49.54 3.53
CA VAL A 411 21.24 50.18 2.52
C VAL A 411 20.61 50.65 1.18
N LYS A 412 20.48 51.98 1.05
CA LYS A 412 20.41 52.78 -0.21
C LYS A 412 21.59 52.48 -1.15
N PRO A 413 21.54 52.69 -2.49
CA PRO A 413 21.00 53.89 -3.18
C PRO A 413 20.24 53.52 -4.48
N ASN A 414 19.66 54.36 -5.35
CA ASN A 414 19.57 55.79 -5.68
C ASN A 414 18.25 55.92 -6.50
N VAL A 415 17.39 56.95 -6.33
CA VAL A 415 17.35 58.19 -7.16
C VAL A 415 17.22 57.81 -8.66
N THR A 416 16.13 58.02 -9.41
CA THR A 416 15.25 59.20 -9.56
C THR A 416 14.14 58.93 -10.60
N ASN A 417 13.12 59.80 -10.58
CA ASN A 417 12.16 60.13 -11.65
C ASN A 417 11.04 59.13 -11.93
N GLY A 418 9.77 59.51 -12.06
CA GLY A 418 9.18 60.85 -12.11
C GLY A 418 7.87 60.80 -12.91
N LEU A 419 6.81 61.34 -12.28
CA LEU A 419 5.62 61.99 -12.83
C LEU A 419 4.54 61.22 -13.63
N ASN A 420 3.30 61.48 -13.15
CA ASN A 420 2.02 61.71 -13.84
C ASN A 420 1.35 60.52 -14.53
N GLY A 421 0.05 60.26 -14.43
CA GLY A 421 -1.08 61.02 -13.90
C GLY A 421 -2.35 60.59 -14.67
N TYR A 422 -3.52 60.79 -14.02
CA TYR A 422 -4.89 60.71 -14.53
C TYR A 422 -5.69 59.40 -14.53
N ALA A 423 -6.94 59.61 -14.09
CA ALA A 423 -8.00 58.68 -13.77
C ALA A 423 -8.89 58.32 -14.98
N GLY A 424 -9.54 57.16 -14.91
CA GLY A 424 -10.63 56.75 -15.79
C GLY A 424 -11.24 55.42 -15.33
N VAL A 425 -12.54 55.43 -15.02
CA VAL A 425 -13.34 54.32 -14.47
C VAL A 425 -13.86 53.40 -15.62
N PRO A 426 -14.62 52.32 -15.36
CA PRO A 426 -14.23 50.94 -15.61
C PRO A 426 -14.94 50.30 -16.82
N SER A 427 -14.42 49.19 -17.35
CA SER A 427 -15.26 48.17 -17.99
C SER A 427 -14.48 46.91 -18.36
N GLU A 428 -15.05 45.79 -17.91
CA GLU A 428 -15.27 44.52 -18.62
C GLU A 428 -14.08 43.75 -19.25
N LEU A 429 -13.98 42.50 -18.79
CA LEU A 429 -13.46 41.30 -19.45
C LEU A 429 -12.25 41.43 -20.38
N GLN A 430 -11.12 40.87 -19.95
CA GLN A 430 -10.56 39.67 -20.61
C GLN A 430 -9.42 39.06 -19.79
N SER A 431 -9.37 37.73 -19.92
CA SER A 431 -8.33 36.79 -19.53
C SER A 431 -6.90 37.32 -19.66
N GLN A 432 -6.06 37.01 -18.66
CA GLN A 432 -4.71 36.54 -18.93
C GLN A 432 -4.17 35.71 -17.75
N SER A 433 -3.74 34.51 -18.12
CA SER A 433 -2.90 33.59 -17.37
C SER A 433 -1.52 34.19 -17.13
N SER A 434 -0.93 34.00 -15.94
CA SER A 434 0.44 33.48 -15.71
C SER A 434 0.99 33.84 -14.32
N GLY A 435 1.82 32.96 -13.75
CA GLY A 435 2.70 33.20 -12.60
C GLY A 435 2.11 32.78 -11.26
N ASP A 436 2.16 31.50 -10.88
CA ASP A 436 3.29 30.82 -10.24
C ASP A 436 3.43 31.15 -8.73
N HIS A 437 3.77 30.11 -7.95
CA HIS A 437 3.79 30.00 -6.49
C HIS A 437 2.49 29.56 -5.80
N SER A 438 2.25 28.25 -5.82
CA SER A 438 1.60 27.58 -4.70
C SER A 438 2.58 26.59 -4.08
N GLU A 439 3.20 27.04 -2.98
CA GLU A 439 3.90 26.23 -2.00
C GLU A 439 3.02 25.04 -1.57
N ILE A 440 3.63 23.86 -1.64
CA ILE A 440 3.07 22.58 -1.19
C ILE A 440 3.07 22.58 0.36
N PRO A 441 1.92 22.45 1.04
CA PRO A 441 1.93 21.99 2.41
C PRO A 441 2.12 20.46 2.40
N VAL A 442 3.33 20.06 2.76
CA VAL A 442 3.70 18.68 3.13
C VAL A 442 2.73 18.17 4.19
N PHE A 443 2.01 17.11 3.86
CA PHE A 443 1.36 16.24 4.84
C PHE A 443 1.94 14.82 4.66
N GLU A 444 2.89 14.53 5.55
CA GLU A 444 3.21 13.24 6.18
C GLU A 444 2.92 11.98 5.33
N GLY A 445 3.92 11.63 4.52
CA GLY A 445 3.95 10.44 3.69
C GLY A 445 4.15 9.16 4.49
N GLY A 446 3.18 8.25 4.41
CA GLY A 446 3.40 6.82 4.55
C GLY A 446 4.09 6.31 3.29
N ASN A 447 5.42 6.43 3.26
CA ASN A 447 6.25 5.92 2.17
C ASN A 447 6.43 4.40 2.36
N VAL A 448 6.03 3.61 1.36
CA VAL A 448 6.43 2.19 1.27
C VAL A 448 7.85 2.18 0.72
N THR A 449 8.83 2.10 1.60
CA THR A 449 10.23 1.91 1.21
C THR A 449 10.52 0.42 1.21
N ILE A 450 10.78 -0.16 0.03
CA ILE A 450 11.15 -1.56 -0.08
C ILE A 450 12.67 -1.64 0.07
N SER A 451 13.12 -2.35 1.11
CA SER A 451 14.54 -2.61 1.35
C SER A 451 15.09 -3.55 0.27
N ILE A 452 16.21 -3.14 -0.34
CA ILE A 452 16.92 -3.83 -1.44
C ILE A 452 17.37 -5.26 -1.11
N GLN A 453 17.21 -5.70 0.14
CA GLN A 453 17.60 -7.02 0.62
C GLN A 453 16.53 -8.10 0.38
N VAL A 454 15.29 -7.70 0.10
CA VAL A 454 14.24 -8.63 -0.33
C VAL A 454 14.54 -9.20 -1.73
N LEU A 455 15.36 -8.52 -2.54
CA LEU A 455 15.85 -9.01 -3.84
C LEU A 455 16.97 -10.06 -3.76
N ARG A 456 17.56 -10.30 -2.58
CA ARG A 456 18.77 -11.14 -2.45
C ARG A 456 18.52 -12.64 -2.27
N GLN A 457 17.28 -13.10 -2.12
CA GLN A 457 16.97 -14.53 -1.95
C GLN A 457 16.59 -15.28 -3.24
N VAL A 458 16.55 -14.61 -4.41
CA VAL A 458 16.05 -15.21 -5.66
C VAL A 458 17.14 -15.61 -6.66
N THR A 459 18.43 -15.32 -6.42
CA THR A 459 19.49 -15.59 -7.42
C THR A 459 20.45 -16.73 -7.10
N ASP A 460 20.25 -17.49 -6.02
CA ASP A 460 21.24 -18.51 -5.62
C ASP A 460 21.12 -19.87 -6.33
N LYS A 461 20.70 -19.90 -7.61
CA LYS A 461 20.73 -21.12 -8.44
C LYS A 461 20.98 -20.90 -9.93
N PHE A 462 21.95 -20.08 -10.35
CA PHE A 462 22.48 -20.22 -11.71
C PHE A 462 23.97 -19.92 -11.80
N GLN A 463 24.81 -20.88 -11.39
CA GLN A 463 26.00 -21.30 -12.14
C GLN A 463 26.35 -22.76 -11.85
N ARG A 464 26.02 -23.66 -12.79
CA ARG A 464 26.88 -24.76 -13.26
C ARG A 464 26.26 -25.42 -14.51
N ARG A 465 26.91 -25.08 -15.63
CA ARG A 465 26.82 -25.62 -17.01
C ARG A 465 25.53 -25.41 -17.79
#